data_AF-A0A317Z8R6-F1
#
_entry.id   AF-A0A317Z8R6-F1
#
_cell.length_a   1.000
_cell.length_b   1.000
_cell.length_c   1.000
_cell.angle_alpha   90.00
_cell.angle_beta   90.00
_cell.angle_gamma   90.00
#
_symmetry.space_group_name_H-M   'P 1'
#
loop_
_entity.id
_entity.type
_entity.pdbx_description
1 polymer ?
#
loop_
_entity_poly.entity_id
_entity_poly.type
_entity_poly.pdbx_seq_one_letter_code
_entity_poly.pdbx_strand_id
1 'polypeptide(L)'
;DPKRIVVMAPTYAGGLKYLDANIVGVSDQVDQSPVLAKQFKDVDKVGAEDVEKVASLKPDLIITYNTDKNTDKLKKIAPTIAFDYAKYNYLEQQEAMGDIVGKSDEVKK
;
A
#
# COMPACT_ATOMS: atom_id res chain seq x y z
N ASP A 1 -3.84 -10.04 -9.10
CA ASP A 1 -4.46 -8.81 -9.64
C ASP A 1 -5.50 -8.28 -8.64
N PRO A 2 -5.04 -7.57 -7.60
CA PRO A 2 -5.91 -6.94 -6.61
C PRO A 2 -6.66 -5.73 -7.20
N LYS A 3 -7.93 -5.57 -6.83
CA LYS A 3 -8.82 -4.50 -7.33
C LYS A 3 -9.08 -3.41 -6.31
N ARG A 4 -8.82 -3.63 -5.01
CA ARG A 4 -9.08 -2.66 -3.94
C ARG A 4 -7.97 -2.73 -2.89
N ILE A 5 -6.91 -1.96 -3.12
CA ILE A 5 -5.72 -2.00 -2.27
C ILE A 5 -5.81 -0.93 -1.19
N VAL A 6 -5.52 -1.30 0.06
CA VAL A 6 -5.19 -0.35 1.13
C VAL A 6 -3.70 -0.42 1.44
N VAL A 7 -3.03 0.74 1.38
CA VAL A 7 -1.58 0.85 1.59
C VAL A 7 -1.30 1.59 2.91
N MET A 8 -1.09 0.81 3.98
CA MET A 8 -0.73 1.33 5.31
C MET A 8 0.74 1.76 5.39
N ALA A 9 1.60 1.17 4.56
CA ALA A 9 3.02 1.50 4.48
C ALA A 9 3.28 2.54 3.37
N PRO A 10 3.42 3.85 3.71
CA PRO A 10 3.45 4.94 2.72
C PRO A 10 4.61 4.83 1.72
N THR A 11 5.72 4.17 2.08
CA THR A 11 6.86 3.91 1.17
C THR A 11 6.44 3.24 -0.13
N TYR A 12 5.46 2.33 -0.08
CA TYR A 12 5.04 1.55 -1.24
C TYR A 12 3.93 2.23 -2.06
N ALA A 13 3.30 3.29 -1.52
CA ALA A 13 2.16 3.94 -2.15
C ALA A 13 2.51 4.53 -3.51
N GLY A 14 3.62 5.29 -3.61
CA GLY A 14 4.05 5.92 -4.86
C GLY A 14 4.35 4.89 -5.96
N GLY A 15 5.03 3.80 -5.61
CA GLY A 15 5.36 2.72 -6.54
C GLY A 15 4.12 2.01 -7.10
N LEU A 16 3.15 1.71 -6.24
CA LEU A 16 1.88 1.11 -6.66
C LEU A 16 1.04 2.07 -7.49
N LYS A 17 1.06 3.37 -7.17
CA LYS A 17 0.36 4.40 -7.95
C LYS A 17 0.97 4.58 -9.34
N TYR A 18 2.30 4.50 -9.45
CA TYR A 18 3.01 4.52 -10.73
C TYR A 18 2.58 3.34 -11.62
N LEU A 19 2.38 2.17 -11.01
CA LEU A 19 1.86 0.97 -11.67
C LEU A 19 0.34 1.01 -11.87
N ASP A 20 -0.31 2.17 -11.76
CA ASP A 20 -1.77 2.35 -11.93
C ASP A 20 -2.61 1.35 -11.10
N ALA A 21 -2.13 0.98 -9.91
CA ALA A 21 -2.86 0.09 -9.02
C ALA A 21 -4.06 0.82 -8.40
N ASN A 22 -5.18 0.12 -8.25
CA ASN A 22 -6.38 0.71 -7.67
C ASN A 22 -6.30 0.78 -6.13
N ILE A 23 -5.77 1.90 -5.63
CA ILE A 23 -5.60 2.19 -4.22
C ILE A 23 -6.86 2.90 -3.71
N VAL A 24 -7.61 2.23 -2.83
CA VAL A 24 -8.85 2.76 -2.23
C VAL A 24 -8.64 3.38 -0.86
N GLY A 25 -7.49 3.11 -0.23
CA GLY A 25 -7.07 3.77 1.00
C GLY A 25 -5.55 3.81 1.11
N VAL A 26 -5.02 4.88 1.69
CA VAL A 26 -3.58 5.09 1.83
C VAL A 26 -3.27 5.73 3.18
N SER A 27 -2.11 5.42 3.75
CA SER A 27 -1.63 6.09 4.97
C SER A 27 -1.70 7.61 4.82
N ASP A 28 -2.24 8.28 5.84
CA ASP A 28 -2.29 9.75 5.94
C ASP A 28 -0.91 10.42 5.83
N GLN A 29 0.17 9.70 6.17
CA GLN A 29 1.55 10.18 6.07
C GLN A 29 1.96 10.56 4.65
N VAL A 30 1.29 10.08 3.60
CA VAL A 30 1.57 10.51 2.23
C VAL A 30 1.36 12.01 2.01
N ASP A 31 0.52 12.64 2.84
CA ASP A 31 0.23 14.08 2.73
C ASP A 31 1.40 14.95 3.23
N GLN A 32 2.37 14.35 3.95
CA GLN A 32 3.62 15.02 4.34
C GLN A 32 4.57 15.21 3.15
N SER A 33 4.37 14.47 2.06
CA SER A 33 5.15 14.63 0.83
C SER A 33 4.39 15.49 -0.17
N PRO A 34 4.95 16.63 -0.66
CA PRO A 34 4.27 17.48 -1.63
C PRO A 34 4.04 16.78 -2.99
N VAL A 35 4.82 15.73 -3.27
CA VAL A 35 4.66 14.90 -4.47
C VAL A 35 3.50 13.94 -4.29
N LEU A 36 3.48 13.17 -3.20
CA LEU A 36 2.47 12.14 -2.98
C LEU A 36 1.11 12.74 -2.62
N ALA A 37 1.07 13.83 -1.84
CA ALA A 37 -0.16 14.53 -1.48
C ALA A 37 -1.02 14.86 -2.72
N LYS A 38 -0.38 15.33 -3.80
CA LYS A 38 -1.06 15.63 -5.07
C LYS A 38 -1.59 14.39 -5.77
N GLN A 39 -0.85 13.29 -5.72
CA GLN A 39 -1.24 12.03 -6.37
C GLN A 39 -2.37 11.28 -5.65
N PHE A 40 -2.52 11.52 -4.34
CA PHE A 40 -3.47 10.83 -3.47
C PHE A 40 -4.58 11.75 -2.94
N LYS A 41 -4.83 12.89 -3.59
CA LYS A 41 -5.82 13.87 -3.13
C LYS A 41 -7.25 13.31 -3.04
N ASP A 42 -7.58 12.36 -3.94
CA ASP A 42 -8.93 11.78 -4.07
C ASP A 42 -9.00 10.35 -3.47
N VAL A 43 -8.00 9.95 -2.68
CA VAL A 43 -7.92 8.62 -2.05
C VAL A 43 -8.12 8.76 -0.54
N ASP A 44 -8.93 7.87 0.04
CA ASP A 44 -9.19 7.88 1.48
C ASP A 44 -7.90 7.74 2.30
N LYS A 45 -7.75 8.61 3.30
CA LYS A 45 -6.62 8.58 4.23
C LYS A 45 -6.91 7.67 5.40
N VAL A 46 -5.97 6.84 5.80
CA VAL A 46 -6.09 5.93 6.93
C VAL A 46 -4.96 6.20 7.91
N GLY A 47 -5.29 6.49 9.17
CA GLY A 47 -4.29 6.61 10.22
C GLY A 47 -3.77 5.24 10.66
N ALA A 48 -2.60 5.21 11.30
CA ALA A 48 -1.95 3.95 11.73
C ALA A 48 -2.82 3.08 12.66
N GLU A 49 -3.75 3.68 13.41
CA GLU A 49 -4.65 2.98 14.35
C GLU A 49 -6.03 2.66 13.76
N ASP A 50 -6.36 3.18 12.57
CA ASP A 50 -7.72 3.19 12.02
C ASP A 50 -8.10 1.88 11.31
N VAL A 51 -7.93 0.75 12.00
CA VAL A 51 -8.23 -0.59 11.46
C VAL A 51 -9.71 -0.70 11.02
N GLU A 52 -10.62 -0.05 11.74
CA GLU A 52 -12.05 -0.02 11.37
C GLU A 52 -12.28 0.71 10.05
N LYS A 53 -11.54 1.80 9.80
CA LYS A 53 -11.59 2.52 8.53
C LYS A 53 -11.09 1.63 7.39
N VAL A 54 -9.99 0.91 7.59
CA VAL A 54 -9.51 -0.10 6.62
C VAL A 54 -10.62 -1.09 6.28
N ALA A 55 -11.32 -1.62 7.29
CA ALA A 55 -12.41 -2.57 7.06
C ALA A 55 -13.57 -1.96 6.25
N SER A 56 -13.94 -0.70 6.53
CA SER A 56 -15.02 -0.01 5.83
C SER A 56 -14.77 0.18 4.33
N LEU A 57 -13.49 0.28 3.93
CA LEU A 57 -13.07 0.43 2.54
C LEU A 57 -13.18 -0.89 1.74
N LYS A 58 -13.45 -2.01 2.41
CA LYS A 58 -13.59 -3.36 1.81
C LYS A 58 -12.42 -3.69 0.87
N PRO A 59 -11.17 -3.69 1.34
CA PRO A 59 -10.03 -4.04 0.53
C PRO A 59 -10.03 -5.53 0.17
N ASP A 60 -9.40 -5.87 -0.95
CA ASP A 60 -9.04 -7.25 -1.29
C ASP A 60 -7.54 -7.53 -1.08
N LEU A 61 -6.76 -6.49 -0.80
CA LEU A 61 -5.36 -6.58 -0.41
C LEU A 61 -4.99 -5.43 0.53
N ILE A 62 -4.22 -5.74 1.57
CA ILE A 62 -3.61 -4.74 2.46
C ILE A 62 -2.09 -4.88 2.40
N ILE A 63 -1.40 -3.76 2.25
CA ILE A 63 0.08 -3.68 2.26
C ILE A 63 0.50 -2.86 3.46
N THR A 64 1.31 -3.45 4.33
CA THR A 64 1.84 -2.80 5.54
C THR A 64 3.30 -3.17 5.81
N TYR A 65 3.91 -2.61 6.86
CA TYR A 65 5.23 -3.00 7.34
C TYR A 65 5.15 -4.25 8.24
N ASN A 66 6.20 -5.06 8.26
CA ASN A 66 6.35 -6.18 9.19
C ASN A 66 6.33 -5.75 10.67
N THR A 67 6.65 -4.48 10.96
CA THR A 67 6.63 -3.87 12.29
C THR A 67 5.27 -3.26 12.67
N ASP A 68 4.27 -3.31 11.78
CA ASP A 68 2.94 -2.79 12.10
C ASP A 68 2.26 -3.65 13.18
N LYS A 69 2.00 -3.04 14.34
CA LYS A 69 1.35 -3.68 15.49
C LYS A 69 -0.09 -4.16 15.20
N ASN A 70 -0.73 -3.65 14.15
CA ASN A 70 -2.08 -3.99 13.75
C ASN A 70 -2.13 -5.11 12.71
N THR A 71 -1.00 -5.68 12.28
CA THR A 71 -0.90 -6.73 11.25
C THR A 71 -1.91 -7.87 11.47
N ASP A 72 -2.05 -8.39 12.70
CA ASP A 72 -2.97 -9.50 12.98
C ASP A 72 -4.45 -9.11 12.87
N LYS A 73 -4.78 -7.84 13.11
CA LYS A 73 -6.15 -7.33 12.88
C LYS A 73 -6.40 -7.11 11.40
N LEU A 74 -5.42 -6.55 10.68
CA LEU A 74 -5.50 -6.32 9.22
C LEU A 74 -5.70 -7.64 8.46
N LYS A 75 -5.00 -8.71 8.86
CA LYS A 75 -5.17 -10.07 8.29
C LYS A 75 -6.59 -10.64 8.42
N LYS A 76 -7.39 -10.18 9.39
CA LYS A 76 -8.80 -10.59 9.54
C LYS A 76 -9.73 -9.86 8.56
N ILE A 77 -9.27 -8.75 7.98
CA ILE A 77 -10.04 -7.94 7.02
C ILE A 77 -9.82 -8.46 5.61
N ALA A 78 -8.56 -8.60 5.20
CA ALA A 78 -8.18 -9.03 3.86
C ALA A 78 -6.78 -9.69 3.88
N PRO A 79 -6.39 -10.42 2.81
CA PRO A 79 -5.00 -10.81 2.61
C PRO A 79 -4.05 -9.63 2.85
N THR A 80 -3.11 -9.79 3.78
CA THR A 80 -2.22 -8.72 4.23
C THR A 80 -0.78 -9.13 3.97
N ILE A 81 -0.06 -8.31 3.22
CA ILE A 81 1.37 -8.49 2.97
C ILE A 81 2.11 -7.50 3.87
N ALA A 82 2.87 -8.06 4.81
CA ALA A 82 3.69 -7.30 5.75
C ALA A 82 5.14 -7.29 5.24
N PHE A 83 5.56 -6.18 4.64
CA PHE A 83 6.86 -6.04 4.03
C PHE A 83 7.93 -5.67 5.05
N ASP A 84 9.08 -6.32 4.91
CA ASP A 84 10.29 -5.93 5.63
C ASP A 84 11.04 -4.87 4.81
N TYR A 85 10.92 -3.61 5.24
CA TYR A 85 11.59 -2.48 4.59
C TYR A 85 13.11 -2.64 4.55
N ALA A 86 13.72 -3.27 5.56
CA ALA A 86 15.18 -3.37 5.66
C ALA A 86 15.77 -4.48 4.77
N LYS A 87 14.93 -5.39 4.27
CA LYS A 87 15.38 -6.57 3.53
C LYS A 87 15.63 -6.31 2.04
N TYR A 88 15.00 -5.29 1.47
CA TYR A 88 15.01 -5.03 0.03
C TYR A 88 15.50 -3.63 -0.26
N ASN A 89 16.33 -3.48 -1.30
CA ASN A 89 16.67 -2.16 -1.83
C ASN A 89 15.47 -1.55 -2.60
N TYR A 90 15.56 -0.27 -2.96
CA TYR A 90 14.42 0.44 -3.58
C TYR A 90 13.96 -0.16 -4.93
N LEU A 91 14.86 -0.74 -5.73
CA LEU A 91 14.50 -1.39 -7.00
C LEU A 91 13.77 -2.71 -6.73
N GLU A 92 14.30 -3.54 -5.83
CA GLU A 92 13.67 -4.81 -5.43
C GLU A 92 12.30 -4.58 -4.79
N GLN A 93 12.14 -3.49 -4.02
CA GLN A 93 10.83 -3.09 -3.49
C GLN A 93 9.85 -2.77 -4.63
N GLN A 94 10.29 -2.06 -5.67
CA GLN A 94 9.44 -1.73 -6.82
C GLN A 94 9.11 -2.97 -7.66
N GLU A 95 10.06 -3.88 -7.86
CA GLU A 95 9.82 -5.18 -8.50
C GLU A 95 8.77 -6.00 -7.75
N ALA A 96 8.88 -6.07 -6.42
CA ALA A 96 7.89 -6.74 -5.58
C ALA A 96 6.49 -6.12 -5.71
N MET A 97 6.39 -4.78 -5.82
CA MET A 97 5.11 -4.12 -6.09
C MET A 97 4.55 -4.53 -7.45
N GLY A 98 5.41 -4.57 -8.48
CA GLY A 98 5.07 -5.06 -9.81
C GLY A 98 4.51 -6.48 -9.78
N ASP A 99 5.18 -7.39 -9.10
CA ASP A 99 4.75 -8.78 -8.99
C ASP A 99 3.39 -8.92 -8.29
N ILE A 100 3.17 -8.17 -7.20
CA ILE A 100 1.90 -8.19 -6.43
C ILE A 100 0.70 -7.78 -7.30
N VAL A 101 0.88 -6.73 -8.10
CA VAL A 101 -0.20 -6.20 -8.94
C VAL A 101 -0.25 -6.82 -10.33
N GLY A 102 0.66 -7.75 -10.65
CA GLY A 102 0.73 -8.43 -11.95
C GLY A 102 1.25 -7.54 -13.09
N LYS A 103 2.14 -6.60 -12.77
CA LYS A 103 2.70 -5.58 -13.68
C LYS A 103 4.22 -5.56 -13.69
N SER A 104 4.86 -6.71 -13.50
CA SER A 104 6.32 -6.85 -13.51
C SER A 104 6.97 -6.33 -14.81
N ASP A 105 6.27 -6.44 -15.94
CA ASP A 105 6.73 -5.91 -17.23
C ASP A 105 6.73 -4.38 -17.27
N GLU A 106 5.86 -3.70 -16.50
CA GLU A 106 5.85 -2.24 -16.39
C GLU A 106 7.00 -1.71 -15.54
N VAL A 107 7.56 -2.54 -14.64
CA VAL A 107 8.72 -2.17 -13.81
C VAL A 107 10.03 -2.19 -14.61
N LYS A 108 10.14 -3.06 -15.62
CA LYS A 108 11.37 -3.27 -16.41
C LYS A 108 11.52 -2.34 -17.62
N LYS A 109 10.53 -1.49 -17.89
CA LYS A 109 10.53 -0.51 -18.98
C LYS A 109 11.21 0.79 -18.55
#